data_AF-A0A429BGV5-F1
#
_entry.id   AF-A0A429BGV5-F1
#
_cell.length_a   1.000
_cell.length_b   1.000
_cell.length_c   1.000
_cell.angle_alpha   90.00
_cell.angle_beta   90.00
_cell.angle_gamma   90.00
#
_symmetry.space_group_name_H-M   'P 1'
#
loop_
_entity.id
_entity.type
_entity.pdbx_description
1 polymer ?
#
loop_
_entity_poly.entity_id
_entity_poly.type
_entity_poly.pdbx_seq_one_letter_code
_entity_poly.pdbx_strand_id
1 'polypeptide(L)'
;MRRNAVLALVTSAVCVLVATSVPVPANASKGDPADLLVKARPSLLHSSPKDTYVRQGLIEGQGGLRYTTYTRTYAGLPVYGGDFVVVSTATGEVLSTSVSQDSALDVATTPRLGAADAVRVARSQLPEVFSVTTPRLVVMAQGRGRLAYEVTVHGTIDGRQSKLHVFVDALTGAVALKSDEVRAGVGNSYYNGNPVTIGTTGTGASFSMVDPVRRGVRCGGQNGSTYTGADDNWGNGSGTDFETACVDVLYAIDTEWDMLKTWLGRDGFNGLGDGYPARVGLNDINAYWTGSYAAFGRTSDSQRQLTSMDVVAHEYGHIVFATTPGLDLGDNEKAILNESTGDILAALTEQYANQPAAFDPPDYTVGEEINIVGSGPLRYMYKPSLIPGDPDCFSSAVPPMFPQIGAGVQNHWFYLLAEGTNPTNGQPPSPTCNYSTIVGIGARKAGQIYMGTLLRKTTSWSHTMARRASMQAALALFPGSCLEYNTVKAAWNAVRVPAHGGEPYTCDFSVDVAPAAATVQPGRQVSVTVTSATVSGAPQQIALQAKGLPAGMTASFSPASITTGATSTLTFTVGASTVPGTYTITVLGDGVALDRTATLTLTVAP
;
A
#
# COMPACT_ATOMS: atom_id res chain seq x y z
N MET A 1 -16.04 -3.22 42.09
CA MET A 1 -14.88 -3.04 43.00
C MET A 1 -13.64 -2.84 42.16
N ARG A 2 -12.80 -1.88 42.57
CA ARG A 2 -11.69 -1.27 41.83
C ARG A 2 -10.66 -2.30 41.33
N ARG A 3 -10.24 -2.20 40.06
CA ARG A 3 -8.99 -2.80 39.57
C ARG A 3 -7.90 -1.73 39.56
N ASN A 4 -6.95 -1.86 40.47
CA ASN A 4 -5.68 -1.12 40.43
C ASN A 4 -4.76 -1.79 39.40
N ALA A 5 -4.29 -1.02 38.43
CA ALA A 5 -3.21 -1.43 37.54
C ALA A 5 -1.86 -1.08 38.19
N VAL A 6 -0.96 -2.06 38.29
CA VAL A 6 0.44 -1.87 38.67
C VAL A 6 1.22 -1.61 37.39
N LEU A 7 1.77 -0.40 37.27
CA LEU A 7 2.62 0.06 36.18
C LEU A 7 4.08 -0.24 36.57
N ALA A 8 4.82 -0.99 35.75
CA ALA A 8 6.26 -1.17 35.89
C ALA A 8 6.96 -0.77 34.59
N LEU A 9 7.64 0.38 34.64
CA LEU A 9 8.60 0.86 33.63
C LEU A 9 9.87 0.02 33.69
N VAL A 10 10.35 -0.46 32.54
CA VAL A 10 11.78 -0.76 32.34
C VAL A 10 12.21 -0.26 30.97
N THR A 11 13.30 0.49 30.97
CA THR A 11 13.92 1.26 29.89
C THR A 11 14.68 0.36 28.89
N SER A 12 14.43 0.57 27.59
CA SER A 12 15.10 -0.12 26.48
C SER A 12 16.30 0.66 25.96
N ALA A 13 17.46 -0.01 25.85
CA ALA A 13 18.64 0.49 25.16
C ALA A 13 18.55 0.18 23.66
N VAL A 14 18.84 1.20 22.85
CA VAL A 14 18.71 1.24 21.39
C VAL A 14 19.95 0.63 20.72
N CYS A 15 19.76 -0.28 19.77
CA CYS A 15 20.79 -0.74 18.83
C CYS A 15 20.15 -0.93 17.45
N VAL A 16 20.29 0.10 16.61
CA VAL A 16 19.96 0.20 15.18
C VAL A 16 20.90 -0.72 14.37
N LEU A 17 20.41 -1.34 13.30
CA LEU A 17 21.26 -1.63 12.15
C LEU A 17 20.38 -1.74 10.91
N VAL A 18 20.73 -0.89 9.96
CA VAL A 18 20.00 -0.56 8.74
C VAL A 18 20.22 -1.67 7.71
N ALA A 19 19.21 -1.87 6.87
CA ALA A 19 19.15 -2.79 5.73
C ALA A 19 19.56 -2.11 4.41
N THR A 20 19.64 -2.91 3.33
CA THR A 20 19.23 -2.63 1.93
C THR A 20 20.11 -3.42 0.93
N SER A 21 19.65 -3.86 -0.24
CA SER A 21 18.95 -3.05 -1.24
C SER A 21 18.36 -3.84 -2.40
N VAL A 22 17.19 -3.36 -2.84
CA VAL A 22 16.71 -3.22 -4.24
C VAL A 22 17.00 -1.75 -4.66
N PRO A 23 16.75 -1.34 -5.92
CA PRO A 23 17.71 -1.01 -6.97
C PRO A 23 18.52 0.30 -6.78
N VAL A 24 19.67 0.34 -7.47
CA VAL A 24 20.70 1.38 -7.45
C VAL A 24 20.17 2.79 -7.78
N PRO A 25 20.24 3.75 -6.85
CA PRO A 25 20.33 5.16 -7.21
C PRO A 25 21.66 5.37 -7.94
N ALA A 26 21.60 5.91 -9.16
CA ALA A 26 22.76 6.46 -9.85
C ALA A 26 23.27 7.68 -9.08
N ASN A 27 24.06 7.42 -8.04
CA ASN A 27 25.07 8.33 -7.53
C ASN A 27 26.29 7.48 -7.17
N ALA A 28 26.91 6.91 -8.22
CA ALA A 28 28.32 6.57 -8.15
C ALA A 28 29.07 7.90 -7.99
N SER A 29 29.30 8.33 -6.75
CA SER A 29 30.28 9.38 -6.54
C SER A 29 31.62 8.77 -6.94
N LYS A 30 32.30 9.36 -7.93
CA LYS A 30 33.61 8.88 -8.44
C LYS A 30 34.74 8.83 -7.38
N GLY A 31 34.42 9.04 -6.10
CA GLY A 31 35.34 9.06 -4.97
C GLY A 31 34.83 8.33 -3.72
N ASP A 32 33.80 7.48 -3.80
CA ASP A 32 33.47 6.60 -2.67
C ASP A 32 34.63 5.60 -2.43
N PRO A 33 35.18 5.49 -1.21
CA PRO A 33 36.33 4.62 -0.98
C PRO A 33 36.08 3.13 -1.20
N ALA A 34 34.84 2.65 -1.06
CA ALA A 34 34.50 1.29 -1.46
C ALA A 34 34.62 1.13 -2.97
N ASP A 35 34.14 2.10 -3.75
CA ASP A 35 34.27 2.09 -5.22
C ASP A 35 35.74 2.19 -5.65
N LEU A 36 36.56 2.99 -4.94
CA LEU A 36 38.00 3.07 -5.18
C LEU A 36 38.73 1.76 -4.86
N LEU A 37 38.38 1.09 -3.76
CA LEU A 37 38.90 -0.24 -3.43
C LEU A 37 38.55 -1.25 -4.52
N VAL A 38 37.28 -1.30 -4.93
CA VAL A 38 36.83 -2.23 -5.99
C VAL A 38 37.53 -1.94 -7.31
N LYS A 39 37.72 -0.67 -7.65
CA LYS A 39 38.48 -0.26 -8.85
C LYS A 39 39.95 -0.68 -8.80
N ALA A 40 40.56 -0.69 -7.62
CA ALA A 40 41.94 -1.15 -7.43
C ALA A 40 42.12 -2.66 -7.56
N ARG A 41 41.02 -3.45 -7.56
CA ARG A 41 41.01 -4.92 -7.70
C ARG A 41 42.01 -5.62 -6.76
N PRO A 42 41.93 -5.39 -5.44
CA PRO A 42 42.83 -6.06 -4.49
C PRO A 42 42.62 -7.58 -4.53
N SER A 43 43.66 -8.31 -4.15
CA SER A 43 43.67 -9.79 -4.18
C SER A 43 42.51 -10.43 -3.41
N LEU A 44 42.05 -9.77 -2.34
CA LEU A 44 40.91 -10.22 -1.52
C LEU A 44 39.59 -10.33 -2.28
N LEU A 45 39.43 -9.65 -3.43
CA LEU A 45 38.21 -9.75 -4.25
C LEU A 45 38.23 -10.95 -5.20
N HIS A 46 39.38 -11.66 -5.27
CA HIS A 46 39.60 -12.77 -6.18
C HIS A 46 39.24 -12.40 -7.63
N SER A 47 39.64 -11.20 -8.06
CA SER A 47 39.29 -10.67 -9.36
C SER A 47 39.91 -11.46 -10.51
N SER A 48 39.11 -11.77 -11.52
CA SER A 48 39.60 -12.20 -12.83
C SER A 48 39.80 -10.99 -13.76
N PRO A 49 40.70 -11.05 -14.76
CA PRO A 49 40.76 -10.04 -15.83
C PRO A 49 39.42 -9.87 -16.58
N LYS A 50 38.59 -10.91 -16.57
CA LYS A 50 37.25 -10.91 -17.20
C LYS A 50 36.15 -10.32 -16.30
N ASP A 51 36.44 -10.01 -15.05
CA ASP A 51 35.45 -9.47 -14.14
C ASP A 51 35.11 -8.01 -14.46
N THR A 52 33.83 -7.66 -14.33
CA THR A 52 33.38 -6.29 -14.12
C THR A 52 32.50 -6.24 -12.88
N TYR A 53 32.52 -5.11 -12.17
CA TYR A 53 31.81 -4.93 -10.91
C TYR A 53 30.71 -3.89 -11.04
N VAL A 54 29.54 -4.17 -10.48
CA VAL A 54 28.38 -3.28 -10.48
C VAL A 54 27.90 -3.11 -9.05
N ARG A 55 28.03 -1.89 -8.54
CA ARG A 55 27.47 -1.49 -7.23
C ARG A 55 25.96 -1.68 -7.25
N GLN A 56 25.42 -2.35 -6.24
CA GLN A 56 23.97 -2.59 -6.05
C GLN A 56 23.33 -1.60 -5.08
N GLY A 57 24.09 -1.12 -4.09
CA GLY A 57 23.59 -0.15 -3.14
C GLY A 57 24.59 0.18 -2.04
N LEU A 58 24.17 1.08 -1.15
CA LEU A 58 24.87 1.44 0.07
C LEU A 58 23.86 1.53 1.22
N ILE A 59 24.20 0.86 2.30
CA ILE A 59 23.44 0.84 3.55
C ILE A 59 24.22 1.65 4.59
N GLU A 60 23.59 2.62 5.26
CA GLU A 60 24.22 3.28 6.41
C GLU A 60 23.93 2.51 7.70
N GLY A 61 24.90 1.78 8.22
CA GLY A 61 24.81 1.02 9.46
C GLY A 61 24.94 1.84 10.74
N GLN A 62 24.81 1.15 11.88
CA GLN A 62 25.13 1.78 13.16
C GLN A 62 26.60 2.12 13.33
N GLY A 63 26.86 3.05 14.26
CA GLY A 63 28.22 3.45 14.60
C GLY A 63 28.94 4.19 13.46
N GLY A 64 28.19 4.72 12.49
CA GLY A 64 28.76 5.33 11.29
C GLY A 64 29.36 4.31 10.33
N LEU A 65 28.94 3.04 10.37
CA LEU A 65 29.31 2.05 9.37
C LEU A 65 28.54 2.27 8.07
N ARG A 66 29.13 1.84 6.97
CA ARG A 66 28.57 1.86 5.62
C ARG A 66 28.81 0.51 4.98
N TYR A 67 27.78 -0.10 4.41
CA TYR A 67 27.87 -1.39 3.72
C TYR A 67 27.54 -1.19 2.24
N THR A 68 28.55 -1.23 1.39
CA THR A 68 28.38 -1.08 -0.06
C THR A 68 28.37 -2.46 -0.71
N THR A 69 27.27 -2.80 -1.38
CA THR A 69 27.06 -4.11 -1.99
C THR A 69 27.45 -4.07 -3.48
N TYR A 70 28.09 -5.12 -3.96
CA TYR A 70 28.51 -5.26 -5.37
C TYR A 70 28.12 -6.62 -5.92
N THR A 71 27.63 -6.64 -7.15
CA THR A 71 27.58 -7.84 -7.99
C THR A 71 28.72 -7.80 -9.01
N ARG A 72 29.00 -8.94 -9.63
CA ARG A 72 30.00 -9.01 -10.70
C ARG A 72 29.46 -9.73 -11.93
N THR A 73 30.02 -9.39 -13.08
CA THR A 73 29.92 -10.19 -14.31
C THR A 73 31.29 -10.74 -14.67
N TYR A 74 31.33 -11.87 -15.38
CA TYR A 74 32.54 -12.51 -15.89
C TYR A 74 32.43 -12.66 -17.41
N ALA A 75 33.26 -11.93 -18.15
CA ALA A 75 33.20 -11.81 -19.61
C ALA A 75 31.78 -11.45 -20.13
N GLY A 76 31.10 -10.56 -19.40
CA GLY A 76 29.74 -10.11 -19.71
C GLY A 76 28.61 -11.00 -19.19
N LEU A 77 28.91 -12.20 -18.65
CA LEU A 77 27.92 -13.09 -18.07
C LEU A 77 27.69 -12.77 -16.59
N PRO A 78 26.43 -12.76 -16.09
CA PRO A 78 26.16 -12.63 -14.66
C PRO A 78 26.87 -13.74 -13.86
N VAL A 79 27.37 -13.39 -12.67
CA VAL A 79 27.99 -14.35 -11.75
C VAL A 79 27.06 -14.65 -10.58
N TYR A 80 26.68 -15.92 -10.40
CA TYR A 80 25.94 -16.40 -9.25
C TYR A 80 26.92 -16.76 -8.12
N GLY A 81 26.72 -16.17 -6.93
CA GLY A 81 27.61 -16.36 -5.77
C GLY A 81 28.94 -15.60 -5.86
N GLY A 82 29.05 -14.62 -6.77
CA GLY A 82 30.24 -13.77 -6.93
C GLY A 82 30.08 -12.38 -6.31
N ASP A 83 28.96 -12.09 -5.67
CA ASP A 83 28.71 -10.84 -4.97
C ASP A 83 29.60 -10.68 -3.73
N PHE A 84 29.78 -9.44 -3.31
CA PHE A 84 30.56 -9.11 -2.13
C PHE A 84 30.13 -7.75 -1.54
N VAL A 85 30.49 -7.54 -0.27
CA VAL A 85 30.20 -6.32 0.48
C VAL A 85 31.50 -5.69 0.93
N VAL A 86 31.61 -4.37 0.78
CA VAL A 86 32.65 -3.56 1.40
C VAL A 86 32.06 -2.81 2.58
N VAL A 87 32.68 -2.96 3.75
CA VAL A 87 32.29 -2.26 4.98
C VAL A 87 33.27 -1.12 5.21
N SER A 88 32.75 0.10 5.34
CA SER A 88 33.55 1.30 5.59
C SER A 88 32.96 2.16 6.72
N THR A 89 33.69 3.17 7.17
CA THR A 89 33.15 4.20 8.06
C THR A 89 32.43 5.30 7.27
N ALA A 90 31.74 6.20 7.97
CA ALA A 90 31.06 7.36 7.41
C ALA A 90 32.03 8.39 6.82
N THR A 91 33.28 8.40 7.29
CA THR A 91 34.39 9.18 6.74
C THR A 91 35.08 8.49 5.56
N GLY A 92 34.69 7.24 5.25
CA GLY A 92 35.14 6.50 4.08
C GLY A 92 36.37 5.59 4.32
N GLU A 93 36.76 5.32 5.55
CA GLU A 93 37.79 4.32 5.83
C GLU A 93 37.23 2.92 5.58
N VAL A 94 37.85 2.10 4.72
CA VAL A 94 37.43 0.71 4.54
C VAL A 94 37.93 -0.15 5.69
N LEU A 95 37.01 -0.82 6.37
CA LEU A 95 37.28 -1.65 7.54
C LEU A 95 37.39 -3.13 7.19
N SER A 96 36.51 -3.63 6.33
CA SER A 96 36.49 -5.04 5.96
C SER A 96 35.76 -5.29 4.64
N THR A 97 35.88 -6.51 4.14
CA THR A 97 35.16 -7.00 2.97
C THR A 97 34.63 -8.39 3.24
N SER A 98 33.39 -8.66 2.84
CA SER A 98 32.80 -9.99 2.83
C SER A 98 32.69 -10.46 1.38
N VAL A 99 33.45 -11.47 0.98
CA VAL A 99 33.57 -11.94 -0.40
C VAL A 99 33.17 -13.41 -0.45
N SER A 100 32.19 -13.75 -1.29
CA SER A 100 31.64 -15.11 -1.40
C SER A 100 32.53 -16.08 -2.19
N GLN A 101 33.47 -15.56 -2.98
CA GLN A 101 34.34 -16.32 -3.88
C GLN A 101 35.70 -16.63 -3.22
N ASP A 102 36.14 -17.89 -3.27
CA ASP A 102 37.39 -18.32 -2.62
C ASP A 102 38.64 -18.22 -3.52
N SER A 103 38.47 -18.11 -4.84
CA SER A 103 39.56 -18.08 -5.82
C SER A 103 39.14 -17.40 -7.12
N ALA A 104 40.07 -16.82 -7.89
CA ALA A 104 39.71 -16.15 -9.14
C ALA A 104 39.09 -17.11 -10.15
N LEU A 105 38.03 -16.66 -10.83
CA LEU A 105 37.35 -17.48 -11.84
C LEU A 105 38.21 -17.66 -13.09
N ASP A 106 38.32 -18.91 -13.52
CA ASP A 106 38.89 -19.31 -14.81
C ASP A 106 37.94 -20.31 -15.50
N VAL A 107 36.82 -19.76 -15.96
CA VAL A 107 35.73 -20.52 -16.58
C VAL A 107 35.66 -20.19 -18.08
N ALA A 108 35.44 -21.21 -18.93
CA ALA A 108 35.11 -21.01 -20.33
C ALA A 108 33.66 -20.51 -20.46
N THR A 109 33.41 -19.50 -21.29
CA THR A 109 32.09 -18.86 -21.43
C THR A 109 31.29 -19.30 -22.64
N THR A 110 31.82 -20.23 -23.44
CA THR A 110 31.12 -20.82 -24.57
C THR A 110 30.40 -22.09 -24.11
N PRO A 111 29.06 -22.13 -24.12
CA PRO A 111 28.32 -23.33 -23.74
C PRO A 111 28.48 -24.40 -24.83
N ARG A 112 28.56 -25.67 -24.40
CA ARG A 112 28.47 -26.83 -25.32
C ARG A 112 27.02 -27.27 -25.49
N LEU A 113 26.22 -27.09 -24.45
CA LEU A 113 24.80 -27.39 -24.39
C LEU A 113 23.99 -26.20 -24.91
N GLY A 114 22.93 -26.44 -25.69
CA GLY A 114 22.02 -25.37 -26.08
C GLY A 114 21.08 -24.97 -24.94
N ALA A 115 20.61 -23.72 -24.94
CA ALA A 115 19.62 -23.24 -23.96
C ALA A 115 18.34 -24.11 -23.95
N ALA A 116 17.91 -24.61 -25.12
CA ALA A 116 16.75 -25.50 -25.22
C ALA A 116 16.98 -26.85 -24.52
N ASP A 117 18.21 -27.36 -24.49
CA ASP A 117 18.53 -28.60 -23.78
C ASP A 117 18.53 -28.38 -22.27
N ALA A 118 19.03 -27.22 -21.82
CA ALA A 118 18.92 -26.82 -20.41
C ALA A 118 17.47 -26.68 -19.95
N VAL A 119 16.58 -26.13 -20.80
CA VAL A 119 15.12 -26.11 -20.52
C VAL A 119 14.58 -27.52 -20.36
N ARG A 120 14.96 -28.48 -21.21
CA ARG A 120 14.49 -29.87 -21.08
C ARG A 120 14.95 -30.51 -19.77
N VAL A 121 16.22 -30.33 -19.39
CA VAL A 121 16.76 -30.83 -18.12
C VAL A 121 16.06 -30.18 -16.93
N ALA A 122 15.83 -28.87 -16.96
CA ALA A 122 15.16 -28.14 -15.89
C ALA A 122 13.69 -28.57 -15.76
N ARG A 123 12.96 -28.69 -16.87
CA ARG A 123 11.57 -29.18 -16.89
C ARG A 123 11.45 -30.57 -16.27
N SER A 124 12.41 -31.46 -16.50
CA SER A 124 12.37 -32.82 -15.93
C SER A 124 12.59 -32.85 -14.42
N GLN A 125 12.95 -31.73 -13.79
CA GLN A 125 13.06 -31.62 -12.33
C GLN A 125 11.71 -31.37 -11.65
N LEU A 126 10.63 -31.16 -12.43
CA LEU A 126 9.31 -30.87 -11.92
C LEU A 126 8.25 -31.80 -12.57
N PRO A 127 7.42 -32.52 -11.78
CA PRO A 127 6.46 -33.49 -12.32
C PRO A 127 5.40 -32.87 -13.23
N GLU A 128 4.83 -31.73 -12.82
CA GLU A 128 3.89 -30.96 -13.60
C GLU A 128 4.48 -29.58 -13.89
N VAL A 129 4.45 -29.13 -15.14
CA VAL A 129 5.07 -27.86 -15.56
C VAL A 129 4.05 -27.01 -16.31
N PHE A 130 3.78 -25.82 -15.77
CA PHE A 130 2.92 -24.80 -16.38
C PHE A 130 3.71 -23.92 -17.34
N SER A 131 4.86 -23.42 -16.89
CA SER A 131 5.67 -22.49 -17.69
C SER A 131 7.16 -22.59 -17.34
N VAL A 132 8.00 -22.09 -18.24
CA VAL A 132 9.45 -22.04 -18.06
C VAL A 132 9.94 -20.70 -18.54
N THR A 133 10.80 -20.07 -17.75
CA THR A 133 11.43 -18.80 -18.09
C THR A 133 12.49 -18.95 -19.18
N THR A 134 12.84 -17.86 -19.84
CA THR A 134 13.97 -17.83 -20.78
C THR A 134 15.27 -18.15 -20.03
N PRO A 135 16.03 -19.20 -20.43
CA PRO A 135 17.28 -19.56 -19.77
C PRO A 135 18.28 -18.41 -19.78
N ARG A 136 18.91 -18.16 -18.64
CA ARG A 136 20.00 -17.18 -18.52
C ARG A 136 21.33 -17.93 -18.41
N LEU A 137 22.27 -17.63 -19.29
CA LEU A 137 23.62 -18.16 -19.16
C LEU A 137 24.36 -17.38 -18.07
N VAL A 138 24.87 -18.10 -17.06
CA VAL A 138 25.52 -17.54 -15.86
C VAL A 138 26.82 -18.28 -15.56
N VAL A 139 27.72 -17.63 -14.85
CA VAL A 139 28.88 -18.29 -14.24
C VAL A 139 28.61 -18.48 -12.76
N MET A 140 28.61 -19.71 -12.29
CA MET A 140 28.50 -20.02 -10.85
C MET A 140 29.88 -19.95 -10.23
N ALA A 141 30.05 -19.23 -9.11
CA ALA A 141 31.35 -18.98 -8.50
C ALA A 141 31.79 -20.04 -7.46
N GLN A 142 30.93 -21.01 -7.11
CA GLN A 142 31.27 -22.04 -6.13
C GLN A 142 32.46 -22.90 -6.57
N GLY A 143 33.42 -23.12 -5.66
CA GLY A 143 34.63 -23.92 -5.93
C GLY A 143 35.52 -23.27 -7.01
N ARG A 144 35.84 -24.02 -8.07
CA ARG A 144 36.60 -23.51 -9.24
C ARG A 144 35.74 -22.73 -10.25
N GLY A 145 34.45 -22.59 -9.96
CA GLY A 145 33.46 -22.01 -10.85
C GLY A 145 33.07 -22.90 -12.03
N ARG A 146 31.90 -22.64 -12.61
CA ARG A 146 31.38 -23.34 -13.79
C ARG A 146 30.40 -22.49 -14.58
N LEU A 147 30.28 -22.77 -15.88
CA LEU A 147 29.27 -22.16 -16.74
C LEU A 147 27.96 -22.95 -16.62
N ALA A 148 26.85 -22.28 -16.37
CA ALA A 148 25.54 -22.91 -16.22
C ALA A 148 24.43 -22.08 -16.88
N TYR A 149 23.33 -22.73 -17.23
CA TYR A 149 22.07 -22.07 -17.50
C TYR A 149 21.24 -22.05 -16.23
N GLU A 150 20.85 -20.87 -15.76
CA GLU A 150 19.76 -20.71 -14.80
C GLU A 150 18.43 -20.78 -15.55
N VAL A 151 17.57 -21.70 -15.13
CA VAL A 151 16.22 -21.87 -15.69
C VAL A 151 15.24 -21.94 -14.52
N THR A 152 14.28 -21.02 -14.47
CA THR A 152 13.14 -21.12 -13.53
C THR A 152 11.99 -21.86 -14.19
N VAL A 153 11.51 -22.90 -13.53
CA VAL A 153 10.40 -23.76 -13.94
C VAL A 153 9.24 -23.54 -12.97
N HIS A 154 8.06 -23.23 -13.50
CA HIS A 154 6.83 -23.07 -12.74
C HIS A 154 5.93 -24.28 -12.96
N GLY A 155 5.32 -24.79 -11.90
CA GLY A 155 4.45 -25.96 -11.99
C GLY A 155 4.06 -26.50 -10.63
N THR A 156 3.89 -27.81 -10.50
CA THR A 156 3.56 -28.45 -9.21
C THR A 156 4.42 -29.68 -8.90
N ILE A 157 4.60 -29.94 -7.60
CA ILE A 157 5.12 -31.20 -7.04
C ILE A 157 4.06 -31.75 -6.09
N ASP A 158 3.52 -32.93 -6.38
CA ASP A 158 2.45 -33.57 -5.58
C ASP A 158 1.25 -32.63 -5.33
N GLY A 159 0.87 -31.85 -6.34
CA GLY A 159 -0.24 -30.88 -6.27
C GLY A 159 0.10 -29.53 -5.62
N ARG A 160 1.32 -29.33 -5.11
CA ARG A 160 1.79 -28.07 -4.51
C ARG A 160 2.47 -27.19 -5.53
N GLN A 161 2.21 -25.87 -5.52
CA GLN A 161 2.90 -24.95 -6.42
C GLN A 161 4.42 -24.97 -6.21
N SER A 162 5.16 -24.80 -7.29
CA SER A 162 6.62 -24.76 -7.29
C SER A 162 7.12 -23.67 -8.21
N LYS A 163 8.16 -22.96 -7.76
CA LYS A 163 8.95 -22.05 -8.57
C LYS A 163 10.41 -22.48 -8.43
N LEU A 164 10.73 -23.52 -9.18
CA LEU A 164 12.00 -24.21 -9.10
C LEU A 164 13.06 -23.52 -9.96
N HIS A 165 14.09 -22.98 -9.32
CA HIS A 165 15.31 -22.54 -9.99
C HIS A 165 16.21 -23.75 -10.20
N VAL A 166 16.59 -24.02 -11.44
CA VAL A 166 17.51 -25.11 -11.80
C VAL A 166 18.70 -24.52 -12.53
N PHE A 167 19.90 -24.75 -11.99
CA PHE A 167 21.17 -24.42 -12.63
C PHE A 167 21.69 -25.66 -13.35
N VAL A 168 21.65 -25.64 -14.67
CA VAL A 168 22.12 -26.74 -15.52
C VAL A 168 23.51 -26.43 -16.04
N ASP A 169 24.49 -27.27 -15.74
CA ASP A 169 25.86 -27.12 -16.22
C ASP A 169 25.89 -27.06 -17.76
N ALA A 170 26.39 -25.96 -18.30
CA ALA A 170 26.28 -25.63 -19.72
C ALA A 170 27.25 -26.44 -20.60
N LEU A 171 28.10 -27.27 -20.01
CA LEU A 171 29.00 -28.17 -20.73
C LEU A 171 28.49 -29.61 -20.72
N THR A 172 27.97 -30.06 -19.57
CA THR A 172 27.63 -31.47 -19.31
C THR A 172 26.14 -31.76 -19.30
N GLY A 173 25.29 -30.76 -19.04
CA GLY A 173 23.85 -30.95 -18.84
C GLY A 173 23.47 -31.47 -17.46
N ALA A 174 24.43 -31.63 -16.54
CA ALA A 174 24.14 -32.03 -15.17
C ALA A 174 23.47 -30.88 -14.38
N VAL A 175 22.53 -31.20 -13.50
CA VAL A 175 21.98 -30.21 -12.55
C VAL A 175 23.05 -29.89 -11.50
N ALA A 176 23.57 -28.67 -11.54
CA ALA A 176 24.60 -28.19 -10.63
C ALA A 176 24.02 -27.72 -9.29
N LEU A 177 22.83 -27.12 -9.33
CA LEU A 177 22.08 -26.65 -8.16
C LEU A 177 20.60 -26.62 -8.52
N LYS A 178 19.74 -26.91 -7.54
CA LYS A 178 18.32 -26.60 -7.63
C LYS A 178 17.83 -26.00 -6.32
N SER A 179 16.92 -25.05 -6.39
CA SER A 179 16.29 -24.41 -5.23
C SER A 179 14.86 -24.03 -5.59
N ASP A 180 13.90 -24.43 -4.76
CA ASP A 180 12.52 -24.00 -4.91
C ASP A 180 12.30 -22.72 -4.10
N GLU A 181 11.71 -21.70 -4.72
CA GLU A 181 11.28 -20.50 -4.01
C GLU A 181 9.97 -20.73 -3.24
N VAL A 182 9.25 -21.82 -3.54
CA VAL A 182 8.04 -22.23 -2.80
C VAL A 182 8.42 -23.31 -1.77
N ARG A 183 8.39 -22.94 -0.49
CA ARG A 183 8.29 -23.88 0.64
C ARG A 183 6.97 -23.58 1.34
N ALA A 184 5.91 -24.19 0.85
CA ALA A 184 4.59 -23.89 1.35
C ALA A 184 3.82 -25.16 1.69
N GLY A 185 3.31 -25.17 2.91
CA GLY A 185 2.38 -26.19 3.37
C GLY A 185 1.04 -26.03 2.69
N VAL A 186 0.34 -27.15 2.56
CA VAL A 186 -1.07 -27.17 2.16
C VAL A 186 -1.88 -26.82 3.41
N GLY A 187 -2.70 -25.78 3.33
CA GLY A 187 -3.55 -25.36 4.43
C GLY A 187 -5.03 -25.64 4.13
N ASN A 188 -5.69 -26.37 5.01
CA ASN A 188 -7.13 -26.59 4.95
C ASN A 188 -7.83 -25.46 5.71
N SER A 189 -8.16 -24.38 5.00
CA SER A 189 -8.72 -23.14 5.56
C SER A 189 -10.22 -23.28 5.90
N TYR A 190 -10.67 -22.51 6.89
CA TYR A 190 -12.10 -22.33 7.17
C TYR A 190 -12.70 -21.15 6.41
N TYR A 191 -11.98 -20.02 6.34
CA TYR A 191 -12.50 -18.74 5.81
C TYR A 191 -12.11 -18.45 4.35
N ASN A 192 -11.05 -19.08 3.86
CA ASN A 192 -10.43 -18.76 2.57
C ASN A 192 -10.61 -19.91 1.57
N GLY A 193 -10.12 -19.71 0.33
CA GLY A 193 -10.00 -20.77 -0.67
C GLY A 193 -9.42 -22.05 -0.09
N ASN A 194 -9.99 -23.22 -0.38
CA ASN A 194 -9.57 -24.47 0.24
C ASN A 194 -9.21 -25.53 -0.82
N PRO A 195 -7.95 -26.00 -0.90
CA PRO A 195 -6.82 -25.63 -0.03
C PRO A 195 -6.19 -24.27 -0.35
N VAL A 196 -5.58 -23.64 0.66
CA VAL A 196 -4.64 -22.51 0.50
C VAL A 196 -3.20 -22.98 0.56
N THR A 197 -2.29 -22.10 0.16
CA THR A 197 -0.84 -22.25 0.28
C THR A 197 -0.35 -21.30 1.37
N ILE A 198 0.43 -21.79 2.35
CA ILE A 198 0.95 -20.99 3.48
C ILE A 198 2.45 -21.21 3.68
N GLY A 199 3.17 -20.18 4.15
CA GLY A 199 4.60 -20.32 4.47
C GLY A 199 4.86 -21.28 5.64
N THR A 200 5.57 -22.38 5.39
CA THR A 200 6.00 -23.34 6.42
C THR A 200 7.48 -23.71 6.24
N THR A 201 8.11 -24.16 7.33
CA THR A 201 9.52 -24.57 7.35
C THR A 201 9.62 -26.02 7.79
N GLY A 202 10.31 -26.84 7.02
CA GLY A 202 10.55 -28.25 7.35
C GLY A 202 11.01 -29.07 6.16
N THR A 203 11.34 -30.33 6.41
CA THR A 203 11.61 -31.35 5.39
C THR A 203 11.33 -32.75 5.93
N GLY A 204 10.96 -33.68 5.05
CA GLY A 204 10.82 -35.09 5.42
C GLY A 204 9.59 -35.31 6.30
N ALA A 205 9.80 -35.66 7.57
CA ALA A 205 8.74 -35.93 8.54
C ALA A 205 8.69 -34.91 9.69
N SER A 206 9.18 -33.70 9.45
CA SER A 206 9.24 -32.63 10.45
C SER A 206 9.03 -31.27 9.80
N PHE A 207 7.87 -30.69 10.08
CA PHE A 207 7.44 -29.38 9.60
C PHE A 207 6.99 -28.50 10.75
N SER A 208 6.99 -27.19 10.51
CA SER A 208 6.59 -26.16 11.45
C SER A 208 5.90 -25.01 10.73
N MET A 209 4.88 -24.42 11.36
CA MET A 209 4.16 -23.25 10.87
C MET A 209 4.96 -21.96 11.06
N VAL A 210 6.17 -21.92 10.47
CA VAL A 210 7.07 -20.77 10.39
C VAL A 210 7.26 -20.43 8.93
N ASP A 211 6.94 -19.19 8.54
CA ASP A 211 7.17 -18.72 7.19
C ASP A 211 8.69 -18.56 6.95
N PRO A 212 9.27 -19.25 5.96
CA PRO A 212 10.71 -19.16 5.66
C PRO A 212 11.10 -17.90 4.89
N VAL A 213 10.14 -17.22 4.28
CA VAL A 213 10.30 -16.01 3.45
C VAL A 213 10.07 -14.75 4.29
N ARG A 214 9.02 -14.72 5.11
CA ARG A 214 8.61 -13.56 5.91
C ARG A 214 9.14 -13.68 7.34
N ARG A 215 10.27 -13.02 7.60
CA ARG A 215 10.96 -13.07 8.90
C ARG A 215 10.01 -12.69 10.04
N GLY A 216 9.96 -13.52 11.07
CA GLY A 216 9.14 -13.29 12.28
C GLY A 216 7.71 -13.80 12.20
N VAL A 217 7.21 -14.15 11.00
CA VAL A 217 5.88 -14.72 10.80
C VAL A 217 5.88 -16.21 11.17
N ARG A 218 5.01 -16.55 12.12
CA ARG A 218 4.77 -17.92 12.59
C ARG A 218 3.46 -17.98 13.36
N CYS A 219 2.84 -19.15 13.41
CA CYS A 219 1.60 -19.35 14.16
C CYS A 219 1.69 -20.55 15.13
N GLY A 220 0.99 -20.45 16.25
CA GLY A 220 0.90 -21.53 17.23
C GLY A 220 -0.10 -21.25 18.35
N GLY A 221 -0.03 -22.07 19.40
CA GLY A 221 -0.94 -21.93 20.55
C GLY A 221 -0.62 -20.74 21.46
N GLN A 222 -1.52 -20.45 22.40
CA GLN A 222 -1.37 -19.34 23.37
C GLN A 222 -0.09 -19.40 24.22
N ASN A 223 0.51 -20.58 24.39
CA ASN A 223 1.81 -20.76 25.05
C ASN A 223 3.00 -20.19 24.24
N GLY A 224 2.77 -19.70 23.02
CA GLY A 224 3.78 -19.14 22.13
C GLY A 224 4.63 -20.16 21.38
N SER A 225 4.36 -21.45 21.56
CA SER A 225 5.00 -22.51 20.78
C SER A 225 4.35 -22.63 19.42
N THR A 226 5.16 -22.57 18.37
CA THR A 226 4.73 -22.82 16.98
C THR A 226 4.23 -24.24 16.84
N TYR A 227 3.18 -24.44 16.04
CA TYR A 227 2.73 -25.79 15.70
C TYR A 227 3.75 -26.51 14.80
N THR A 228 3.92 -27.80 15.07
CA THR A 228 4.83 -28.68 14.36
C THR A 228 4.11 -29.96 13.97
N GLY A 229 4.37 -30.47 12.77
CA GLY A 229 3.69 -31.62 12.19
C GLY A 229 4.65 -32.63 11.59
N ALA A 230 4.17 -33.86 11.40
CA ALA A 230 4.90 -34.93 10.72
C ALA A 230 4.78 -34.83 9.18
N ASP A 231 3.82 -34.05 8.69
CA ASP A 231 3.62 -33.72 7.29
C ASP A 231 3.44 -32.20 7.14
N ASP A 232 3.30 -31.74 5.90
CA ASP A 232 3.11 -30.33 5.55
C ASP A 232 1.67 -30.08 5.04
N ASN A 233 0.71 -30.78 5.63
CA ASN A 233 -0.73 -30.60 5.39
C ASN A 233 -1.42 -30.24 6.70
N TRP A 234 -1.82 -28.97 6.81
CA TRP A 234 -2.23 -28.36 8.07
C TRP A 234 -3.74 -28.20 8.17
N GLY A 235 -4.28 -28.50 9.35
CA GLY A 235 -5.69 -28.30 9.65
C GLY A 235 -6.63 -29.28 8.95
N ASN A 236 -7.91 -29.18 9.29
CA ASN A 236 -8.99 -30.02 8.78
C ASN A 236 -10.17 -29.22 8.20
N GLY A 237 -10.04 -27.88 8.09
CA GLY A 237 -11.10 -27.00 7.59
C GLY A 237 -12.24 -26.75 8.57
N SER A 238 -12.12 -27.16 9.84
CA SER A 238 -13.11 -26.88 10.89
C SER A 238 -12.81 -25.57 11.60
N GLY A 239 -13.85 -24.76 11.86
CA GLY A 239 -13.72 -23.50 12.60
C GLY A 239 -13.29 -23.68 14.07
N THR A 240 -13.40 -24.89 14.61
CA THR A 240 -12.96 -25.21 15.99
C THR A 240 -11.52 -25.73 16.07
N ASP A 241 -10.88 -26.00 14.92
CA ASP A 241 -9.55 -26.58 14.86
C ASP A 241 -8.47 -25.50 14.88
N PHE A 242 -7.49 -25.63 15.78
CA PHE A 242 -6.47 -24.60 15.96
C PHE A 242 -5.40 -24.61 14.86
N GLU A 243 -5.13 -25.76 14.23
CA GLU A 243 -4.25 -25.77 13.05
C GLU A 243 -4.91 -25.04 11.87
N THR A 244 -6.20 -25.30 11.64
CA THR A 244 -7.04 -24.58 10.66
C THR A 244 -7.04 -23.08 10.92
N ALA A 245 -7.19 -22.65 12.18
CA ALA A 245 -7.10 -21.23 12.51
C ALA A 245 -5.72 -20.64 12.22
N CYS A 246 -4.63 -21.40 12.45
CA CYS A 246 -3.29 -20.96 12.06
C CYS A 246 -3.09 -20.93 10.54
N VAL A 247 -3.76 -21.79 9.78
CA VAL A 247 -3.78 -21.72 8.31
C VAL A 247 -4.38 -20.39 7.86
N ASP A 248 -5.56 -20.05 8.39
CA ASP A 248 -6.25 -18.80 8.04
C ASP A 248 -5.39 -17.57 8.38
N VAL A 249 -4.79 -17.57 9.59
CA VAL A 249 -3.91 -16.51 10.06
C VAL A 249 -2.68 -16.32 9.17
N LEU A 250 -1.95 -17.39 8.84
CA LEU A 250 -0.76 -17.28 8.01
C LEU A 250 -1.12 -16.82 6.59
N TYR A 251 -2.21 -17.35 6.02
CA TYR A 251 -2.67 -16.94 4.71
C TYR A 251 -3.02 -15.44 4.67
N ALA A 252 -3.75 -14.94 5.67
CA ALA A 252 -4.10 -13.53 5.76
C ALA A 252 -2.87 -12.63 5.97
N ILE A 253 -1.94 -13.03 6.85
CA ILE A 253 -0.67 -12.32 7.07
C ILE A 253 0.16 -12.25 5.77
N ASP A 254 0.27 -13.37 5.05
CA ASP A 254 1.02 -13.45 3.80
C ASP A 254 0.42 -12.51 2.74
N THR A 255 -0.91 -12.49 2.67
CA THR A 255 -1.68 -11.64 1.76
C THR A 255 -1.51 -10.17 2.09
N GLU A 256 -1.66 -9.77 3.36
CA GLU A 256 -1.47 -8.38 3.79
C GLU A 256 -0.02 -7.94 3.58
N TRP A 257 0.96 -8.78 3.89
CA TRP A 257 2.38 -8.49 3.63
C TRP A 257 2.63 -8.16 2.16
N ASP A 258 2.09 -8.98 1.26
CA ASP A 258 2.25 -8.78 -0.19
C ASP A 258 1.51 -7.54 -0.67
N MET A 259 0.34 -7.24 -0.11
CA MET A 259 -0.39 -6.00 -0.35
C MET A 259 0.43 -4.77 0.11
N LEU A 260 0.93 -4.78 1.35
CA LEU A 260 1.78 -3.72 1.90
C LEU A 260 2.98 -3.46 0.99
N LYS A 261 3.63 -4.53 0.51
CA LYS A 261 4.80 -4.42 -0.36
C LYS A 261 4.46 -3.91 -1.76
N THR A 262 3.48 -4.51 -2.41
CA THR A 262 3.21 -4.30 -3.86
C THR A 262 2.28 -3.13 -4.15
N TRP A 263 1.34 -2.84 -3.24
CA TRP A 263 0.43 -1.70 -3.36
C TRP A 263 0.96 -0.47 -2.63
N LEU A 264 1.47 -0.65 -1.41
CA LEU A 264 1.79 0.48 -0.51
C LEU A 264 3.28 0.80 -0.39
N GLY A 265 4.16 -0.02 -0.99
CA GLY A 265 5.61 0.18 -0.95
C GLY A 265 6.24 0.02 0.44
N ARG A 266 5.59 -0.73 1.33
CA ARG A 266 6.04 -1.01 2.70
C ARG A 266 6.59 -2.44 2.79
N ASP A 267 7.82 -2.60 3.30
CA ASP A 267 8.44 -3.92 3.46
C ASP A 267 8.15 -4.51 4.84
N GLY A 268 7.25 -5.50 4.90
CA GLY A 268 6.77 -6.09 6.16
C GLY A 268 5.95 -5.14 7.03
N PHE A 269 5.48 -5.64 8.16
CA PHE A 269 4.58 -4.87 9.03
C PHE A 269 5.28 -3.73 9.73
N ASN A 270 6.57 -3.90 10.08
CA ASN A 270 7.38 -2.83 10.67
C ASN A 270 8.04 -1.87 9.66
N GLY A 271 7.92 -2.15 8.36
CA GLY A 271 8.57 -1.37 7.29
C GLY A 271 10.05 -1.66 7.08
N LEU A 272 10.62 -2.65 7.79
CA LEU A 272 12.02 -3.09 7.73
C LEU A 272 12.16 -4.58 7.39
N GLY A 273 11.10 -5.19 6.86
CA GLY A 273 11.07 -6.60 6.46
C GLY A 273 10.81 -7.58 7.60
N ASP A 274 10.21 -7.15 8.72
CA ASP A 274 9.76 -8.05 9.79
C ASP A 274 8.24 -8.12 9.91
N GLY A 275 7.79 -9.32 10.28
CA GLY A 275 6.48 -9.58 10.84
C GLY A 275 6.56 -10.07 12.27
N TYR A 276 5.43 -10.56 12.74
CA TYR A 276 5.24 -10.90 14.14
C TYR A 276 4.57 -12.26 14.26
N PRO A 277 4.74 -12.94 15.40
CA PRO A 277 4.05 -14.18 15.64
C PRO A 277 2.56 -13.94 15.89
N ALA A 278 1.75 -14.92 15.50
CA ALA A 278 0.35 -15.00 15.85
C ALA A 278 0.07 -16.19 16.78
N ARG A 279 -0.97 -16.06 17.61
CA ARG A 279 -1.40 -17.09 18.56
C ARG A 279 -2.90 -17.32 18.46
N VAL A 280 -3.30 -18.57 18.29
CA VAL A 280 -4.71 -18.99 18.22
C VAL A 280 -5.14 -19.72 19.49
N GLY A 281 -6.45 -19.95 19.65
CA GLY A 281 -7.01 -20.65 20.81
C GLY A 281 -7.07 -19.80 22.08
N LEU A 282 -7.13 -18.47 21.96
CA LEU A 282 -7.42 -17.61 23.09
C LEU A 282 -8.83 -17.92 23.62
N ASN A 283 -8.95 -18.13 24.93
CA ASN A 283 -10.22 -18.43 25.58
C ASN A 283 -11.02 -17.15 25.87
N ASP A 284 -11.25 -16.34 24.84
CA ASP A 284 -11.98 -15.07 24.91
C ASP A 284 -12.75 -14.83 23.60
N ILE A 285 -13.79 -14.00 23.66
CA ILE A 285 -14.56 -13.55 22.50
C ILE A 285 -13.92 -12.25 21.99
N ASN A 286 -12.66 -12.35 21.59
CA ASN A 286 -11.89 -11.20 21.14
C ASN A 286 -10.65 -11.60 20.33
N ALA A 287 -10.16 -10.66 19.53
CA ALA A 287 -8.81 -10.65 18.98
C ALA A 287 -8.09 -9.37 19.43
N TYR A 288 -6.77 -9.39 19.56
CA TYR A 288 -6.00 -8.18 19.85
C TYR A 288 -4.51 -8.32 19.51
N TRP A 289 -3.93 -7.19 19.11
CA TRP A 289 -2.49 -6.94 19.09
C TRP A 289 -1.94 -6.61 20.48
N THR A 290 -0.88 -7.30 20.90
CA THR A 290 -0.28 -7.12 22.24
C THR A 290 0.92 -6.17 22.29
N GLY A 291 1.39 -5.69 21.14
CA GLY A 291 2.71 -5.04 21.00
C GLY A 291 3.83 -6.00 20.64
N SER A 292 3.60 -7.31 20.67
CA SER A 292 4.63 -8.32 20.33
C SER A 292 4.11 -9.54 19.56
N TYR A 293 2.82 -9.84 19.66
CA TYR A 293 2.11 -10.88 18.90
C TYR A 293 0.63 -10.53 18.79
N ALA A 294 -0.02 -11.03 17.74
CA ALA A 294 -1.47 -11.01 17.61
C ALA A 294 -2.07 -12.25 18.29
N ALA A 295 -3.16 -12.09 19.03
CA ALA A 295 -3.87 -13.17 19.71
C ALA A 295 -5.31 -13.27 19.20
N PHE A 296 -5.73 -14.47 18.81
CA PHE A 296 -7.04 -14.73 18.22
C PHE A 296 -7.84 -15.68 19.09
N GLY A 297 -9.03 -15.23 19.48
CA GLY A 297 -10.00 -15.98 20.28
C GLY A 297 -11.03 -16.70 19.43
N ARG A 298 -12.27 -16.76 19.95
CA ARG A 298 -13.37 -17.50 19.32
C ARG A 298 -14.68 -16.73 19.30
N THR A 299 -15.59 -17.14 18.42
CA THR A 299 -16.96 -16.66 18.39
C THR A 299 -17.72 -17.03 19.67
N SER A 300 -18.80 -16.31 19.97
CA SER A 300 -19.59 -16.53 21.20
C SER A 300 -20.23 -17.92 21.27
N ASP A 301 -20.57 -18.50 20.11
CA ASP A 301 -21.06 -19.87 19.95
C ASP A 301 -19.96 -20.95 20.07
N SER A 302 -18.70 -20.52 20.18
CA SER A 302 -17.50 -21.36 20.22
C SER A 302 -17.34 -22.31 19.03
N GLN A 303 -17.98 -22.03 17.90
CA GLN A 303 -17.90 -22.86 16.69
C GLN A 303 -16.75 -22.44 15.76
N ARG A 304 -16.21 -21.23 15.93
CA ARG A 304 -15.24 -20.64 15.02
C ARG A 304 -14.14 -19.88 15.77
N GLN A 305 -12.91 -19.89 15.25
CA GLN A 305 -11.85 -18.98 15.68
C GLN A 305 -12.03 -17.61 14.99
N LEU A 306 -11.56 -16.54 15.62
CA LEU A 306 -11.64 -15.18 15.08
C LEU A 306 -10.47 -14.92 14.12
N THR A 307 -10.44 -15.65 13.01
CA THR A 307 -9.31 -15.70 12.07
C THR A 307 -9.73 -15.48 10.62
N SER A 308 -10.83 -14.76 10.36
CA SER A 308 -11.14 -14.25 9.02
C SER A 308 -10.05 -13.29 8.55
N MET A 309 -9.94 -13.08 7.24
CA MET A 309 -8.81 -12.36 6.67
C MET A 309 -8.76 -10.93 7.20
N ASP A 310 -9.93 -10.29 7.19
CA ASP A 310 -10.14 -8.93 7.63
C ASP A 310 -9.78 -8.71 9.11
N VAL A 311 -10.14 -9.65 10.00
CA VAL A 311 -9.83 -9.60 11.43
C VAL A 311 -8.34 -9.79 11.66
N VAL A 312 -7.71 -10.74 10.94
CA VAL A 312 -6.26 -10.92 11.03
C VAL A 312 -5.54 -9.67 10.54
N ALA A 313 -5.95 -9.14 9.39
CA ALA A 313 -5.37 -7.94 8.82
C ALA A 313 -5.61 -6.69 9.68
N HIS A 314 -6.75 -6.60 10.37
CA HIS A 314 -7.03 -5.55 11.33
C HIS A 314 -6.00 -5.55 12.47
N GLU A 315 -5.74 -6.70 13.08
CA GLU A 315 -4.76 -6.82 14.17
C GLU A 315 -3.34 -6.50 13.72
N TYR A 316 -2.99 -6.87 12.49
CA TYR A 316 -1.69 -6.53 11.90
C TYR A 316 -1.63 -5.06 11.44
N GLY A 317 -2.76 -4.43 11.14
CA GLY A 317 -2.86 -3.00 10.89
C GLY A 317 -2.49 -2.14 12.09
N HIS A 318 -2.77 -2.60 13.32
CA HIS A 318 -2.25 -1.95 14.54
C HIS A 318 -0.72 -1.92 14.58
N ILE A 319 -0.05 -2.94 14.04
CA ILE A 319 1.40 -2.98 13.93
C ILE A 319 1.87 -1.89 12.98
N VAL A 320 1.23 -1.75 11.82
CA VAL A 320 1.55 -0.68 10.84
C VAL A 320 1.36 0.70 11.47
N PHE A 321 0.29 0.92 12.23
CA PHE A 321 0.10 2.17 12.96
C PHE A 321 1.19 2.41 14.02
N ALA A 322 1.57 1.37 14.77
CA ALA A 322 2.59 1.44 15.81
C ALA A 322 4.01 1.66 15.24
N THR A 323 4.27 1.17 14.03
CA THR A 323 5.58 1.20 13.38
C THR A 323 5.64 2.23 12.25
N THR A 324 4.72 3.18 12.27
CA THR A 324 4.81 4.46 11.57
C THR A 324 5.08 5.59 12.57
N PRO A 325 5.67 6.72 12.16
CA PRO A 325 6.12 7.76 13.09
C PRO A 325 5.04 8.25 14.05
N GLY A 326 5.45 8.84 15.18
CA GLY A 326 4.52 9.52 16.09
C GLY A 326 3.60 8.59 16.87
N LEU A 327 4.05 7.37 17.22
CA LEU A 327 3.30 6.50 18.12
C LEU A 327 3.14 7.15 19.50
N ASP A 328 1.92 7.54 19.80
CA ASP A 328 1.40 7.92 21.11
C ASP A 328 -0.11 7.62 21.05
N LEU A 329 -0.61 6.76 21.93
CA LEU A 329 -2.04 6.45 22.02
C LEU A 329 -2.71 7.16 23.20
N GLY A 330 -2.02 8.12 23.83
CA GLY A 330 -2.39 8.76 25.09
C GLY A 330 -3.73 9.51 25.12
N ASP A 331 -4.46 9.59 24.00
CA ASP A 331 -5.85 10.04 23.94
C ASP A 331 -6.71 9.15 23.04
N ASN A 332 -8.03 9.23 23.27
CA ASN A 332 -9.01 8.41 22.55
C ASN A 332 -9.06 8.71 21.05
N GLU A 333 -8.76 9.93 20.60
CA GLU A 333 -8.81 10.27 19.18
C GLU A 333 -7.69 9.56 18.39
N LYS A 334 -6.50 9.42 18.98
CA LYS A 334 -5.42 8.64 18.37
C LYS A 334 -5.74 7.16 18.34
N ALA A 335 -6.35 6.64 19.40
CA ALA A 335 -6.81 5.26 19.44
C ALA A 335 -7.92 5.01 18.40
N ILE A 336 -8.85 5.94 18.20
CA ILE A 336 -9.84 5.93 17.10
C ILE A 336 -9.16 5.81 15.73
N LEU A 337 -8.11 6.59 15.50
CA LEU A 337 -7.35 6.57 14.23
C LEU A 337 -6.52 5.28 14.08
N ASN A 338 -6.12 4.65 15.18
CA ASN A 338 -5.46 3.34 15.19
C ASN A 338 -6.47 2.22 14.85
N GLU A 339 -7.67 2.21 15.43
CA GLU A 339 -8.72 1.24 15.11
C GLU A 339 -9.12 1.32 13.63
N SER A 340 -9.38 2.53 13.12
CA SER A 340 -9.67 2.72 11.70
C SER A 340 -8.48 2.37 10.78
N THR A 341 -7.24 2.40 11.27
CA THR A 341 -6.09 1.87 10.50
C THR A 341 -6.20 0.37 10.30
N GLY A 342 -6.62 -0.37 11.33
CA GLY A 342 -6.90 -1.80 11.23
C GLY A 342 -7.98 -2.08 10.18
N ASP A 343 -9.13 -1.39 10.28
CA ASP A 343 -10.24 -1.56 9.33
C ASP A 343 -9.85 -1.20 7.89
N ILE A 344 -9.10 -0.13 7.68
CA ILE A 344 -8.64 0.28 6.35
C ILE A 344 -7.70 -0.75 5.74
N LEU A 345 -6.77 -1.30 6.51
CA LEU A 345 -5.83 -2.31 6.03
C LEU A 345 -6.49 -3.67 5.83
N ALA A 346 -7.51 -4.00 6.63
CA ALA A 346 -8.37 -5.16 6.43
C ALA A 346 -9.08 -5.10 5.09
N ALA A 347 -9.86 -4.04 4.83
CA ALA A 347 -10.55 -3.86 3.55
C ALA A 347 -9.57 -3.84 2.37
N LEU A 348 -8.40 -3.17 2.49
CA LEU A 348 -7.38 -3.21 1.44
C LEU A 348 -6.82 -4.61 1.18
N THR A 349 -6.74 -5.45 2.20
CA THR A 349 -6.23 -6.83 2.10
C THR A 349 -7.23 -7.72 1.38
N GLU A 350 -8.52 -7.62 1.68
CA GLU A 350 -9.58 -8.31 0.92
C GLU A 350 -9.60 -7.87 -0.54
N GLN A 351 -9.49 -6.55 -0.81
CA GLN A 351 -9.43 -6.00 -2.16
C GLN A 351 -8.21 -6.52 -2.93
N TYR A 352 -7.09 -6.75 -2.25
CA TYR A 352 -5.89 -7.35 -2.82
C TYR A 352 -6.06 -8.85 -3.09
N ALA A 353 -6.64 -9.58 -2.12
CA ALA A 353 -6.89 -11.01 -2.23
C ALA A 353 -7.90 -11.34 -3.34
N ASN A 354 -8.91 -10.48 -3.50
CA ASN A 354 -9.96 -10.59 -4.49
C ASN A 354 -10.60 -11.99 -4.50
N GLN A 355 -10.96 -12.49 -3.31
CA GLN A 355 -11.56 -13.83 -3.23
C GLN A 355 -12.98 -13.83 -3.82
N PRO A 356 -13.44 -14.99 -4.33
CA PRO A 356 -14.83 -15.20 -4.68
C PRO A 356 -15.78 -14.98 -3.49
N ALA A 357 -17.04 -14.61 -3.79
CA ALA A 357 -18.10 -14.41 -2.81
C ALA A 357 -18.52 -15.66 -1.97
N ALA A 358 -17.87 -16.80 -2.19
CA ALA A 358 -18.04 -18.00 -1.35
C ALA A 358 -17.09 -18.03 -0.14
N PHE A 359 -16.14 -17.09 -0.09
CA PHE A 359 -15.16 -16.92 0.97
C PHE A 359 -15.27 -15.47 1.48
N ASP A 360 -14.15 -14.76 1.58
CA ASP A 360 -14.06 -13.37 2.04
C ASP A 360 -13.83 -12.42 0.84
N PRO A 361 -14.90 -11.99 0.13
CA PRO A 361 -14.79 -11.17 -1.07
C PRO A 361 -14.38 -9.72 -0.76
N PRO A 362 -13.88 -8.96 -1.76
CA PRO A 362 -13.62 -7.54 -1.59
C PRO A 362 -14.84 -6.75 -1.12
N ASP A 363 -14.83 -6.28 0.12
CA ASP A 363 -15.85 -5.38 0.60
C ASP A 363 -15.29 -4.30 1.54
N TYR A 364 -16.17 -3.77 2.38
CA TYR A 364 -15.95 -2.67 3.31
C TYR A 364 -16.81 -2.87 4.57
N THR A 365 -17.15 -4.13 4.85
CA THR A 365 -17.58 -4.60 6.15
C THR A 365 -16.35 -5.02 6.95
N VAL A 366 -16.53 -5.20 8.25
CA VAL A 366 -15.47 -5.73 9.11
C VAL A 366 -16.12 -6.76 10.02
N GLY A 367 -15.59 -7.97 10.05
CA GLY A 367 -15.97 -9.10 10.88
C GLY A 367 -17.27 -9.77 10.43
N GLU A 368 -17.68 -9.60 9.18
CA GLU A 368 -18.83 -10.24 8.56
C GLU A 368 -18.70 -11.77 8.56
N GLU A 369 -17.53 -12.31 8.24
CA GLU A 369 -17.29 -13.76 8.18
C GLU A 369 -17.26 -14.41 9.57
N ILE A 370 -16.61 -13.77 10.55
CA ILE A 370 -16.61 -14.27 11.93
C ILE A 370 -17.99 -14.15 12.57
N ASN A 371 -18.77 -13.12 12.23
CA ASN A 371 -20.10 -12.86 12.79
C ASN A 371 -20.12 -13.13 14.30
N ILE A 372 -19.26 -12.43 15.03
CA ILE A 372 -18.73 -12.83 16.35
C ILE A 372 -19.81 -13.16 17.40
N VAL A 373 -20.96 -12.49 17.31
CA VAL A 373 -22.12 -12.68 18.19
C VAL A 373 -23.41 -13.04 17.45
N GLY A 374 -23.35 -13.35 16.16
CA GLY A 374 -24.51 -13.76 15.35
C GLY A 374 -25.36 -12.61 14.79
N SER A 375 -24.89 -11.36 14.87
CA SER A 375 -25.62 -10.15 14.43
C SER A 375 -25.11 -9.56 13.10
N GLY A 376 -24.23 -10.25 12.38
CA GLY A 376 -23.58 -9.79 11.15
C GLY A 376 -22.25 -9.08 11.40
N PRO A 377 -21.83 -8.21 10.45
CA PRO A 377 -20.60 -7.42 10.54
C PRO A 377 -20.51 -6.59 11.83
N LEU A 378 -19.29 -6.42 12.33
CA LEU A 378 -18.96 -5.54 13.45
C LEU A 378 -19.05 -4.07 13.07
N ARG A 379 -18.62 -3.71 11.86
CA ARG A 379 -18.60 -2.34 11.36
C ARG A 379 -18.92 -2.29 9.87
N TYR A 380 -19.40 -1.14 9.41
CA TYR A 380 -19.67 -0.84 8.01
C TYR A 380 -18.94 0.45 7.64
N MET A 381 -17.89 0.38 6.82
CA MET A 381 -17.13 1.57 6.47
C MET A 381 -17.94 2.52 5.58
N TYR A 382 -18.81 2.01 4.71
CA TYR A 382 -19.63 2.84 3.81
C TYR A 382 -20.76 3.60 4.50
N LYS A 383 -21.20 3.14 5.69
CA LYS A 383 -22.23 3.79 6.50
C LYS A 383 -22.15 3.29 7.97
N PRO A 384 -21.23 3.84 8.77
CA PRO A 384 -21.04 3.43 10.17
C PRO A 384 -22.33 3.35 10.99
N SER A 385 -23.27 4.27 10.77
CA SER A 385 -24.55 4.36 11.49
C SER A 385 -25.51 3.19 11.27
N LEU A 386 -25.17 2.21 10.43
CA LEU A 386 -25.84 0.91 10.41
C LEU A 386 -25.66 0.17 11.74
N ILE A 387 -24.58 0.45 12.48
CA ILE A 387 -24.44 0.12 13.89
C ILE A 387 -24.97 1.29 14.72
N PRO A 388 -26.00 1.09 15.57
CA PRO A 388 -26.54 2.16 16.39
C PRO A 388 -25.50 2.77 17.34
N GLY A 389 -25.22 4.06 17.15
CA GLY A 389 -24.27 4.82 17.98
C GLY A 389 -22.96 5.17 17.25
N ASP A 390 -22.65 4.47 16.15
CA ASP A 390 -21.45 4.72 15.37
C ASP A 390 -21.65 5.95 14.46
N PRO A 391 -20.75 6.95 14.52
CA PRO A 391 -20.90 8.20 13.79
C PRO A 391 -20.45 8.08 12.32
N ASP A 392 -21.35 8.42 11.38
CA ASP A 392 -20.98 8.67 9.98
C ASP A 392 -20.14 9.95 9.83
N CYS A 393 -20.31 10.90 10.75
CA CYS A 393 -19.84 12.28 10.62
C CYS A 393 -19.01 12.71 11.82
N PHE A 394 -17.94 13.46 11.54
CA PHE A 394 -17.16 14.11 12.58
C PHE A 394 -17.99 15.18 13.32
N SER A 395 -17.82 15.21 14.64
CA SER A 395 -18.33 16.25 15.53
C SER A 395 -17.41 16.36 16.75
N SER A 396 -17.64 17.36 17.60
CA SER A 396 -16.90 17.49 18.87
C SER A 396 -17.13 16.33 19.84
N ALA A 397 -18.16 15.49 19.60
CA ALA A 397 -18.41 14.30 20.40
C ALA A 397 -17.51 13.11 20.02
N VAL A 398 -16.86 13.13 18.84
CA VAL A 398 -16.07 12.00 18.32
C VAL A 398 -14.74 11.79 19.06
N PRO A 399 -13.88 12.81 19.25
CA PRO A 399 -12.58 12.62 19.91
C PRO A 399 -12.61 11.88 21.27
N PRO A 400 -13.60 12.09 22.17
CA PRO A 400 -13.66 11.35 23.43
C PRO A 400 -14.31 9.96 23.34
N MET A 401 -14.85 9.53 22.20
CA MET A 401 -15.54 8.23 22.07
C MET A 401 -14.60 7.05 22.32
N PHE A 402 -15.21 5.88 22.56
CA PHE A 402 -14.46 4.63 22.51
C PHE A 402 -13.87 4.42 21.11
N PRO A 403 -12.63 3.91 21.01
CA PRO A 403 -11.93 3.76 19.74
C PRO A 403 -12.75 3.05 18.65
N GLN A 404 -13.39 1.93 18.98
CA GLN A 404 -14.16 1.11 18.06
C GLN A 404 -15.38 1.85 17.48
N ILE A 405 -15.97 2.76 18.26
CA ILE A 405 -17.13 3.57 17.85
C ILE A 405 -16.65 4.74 16.99
N GLY A 406 -15.68 5.51 17.49
CA GLY A 406 -15.21 6.72 16.82
C GLY A 406 -14.49 6.45 15.48
N ALA A 407 -13.96 5.24 15.27
CA ALA A 407 -13.31 4.80 14.04
C ALA A 407 -14.19 4.98 12.79
N GLY A 408 -15.52 4.91 12.96
CA GLY A 408 -16.50 5.09 11.89
C GLY A 408 -16.27 6.31 11.00
N VAL A 409 -15.81 7.44 11.57
CA VAL A 409 -15.58 8.67 10.78
C VAL A 409 -14.45 8.49 9.76
N GLN A 410 -13.31 7.91 10.15
CA GLN A 410 -12.19 7.70 9.24
C GLN A 410 -12.45 6.51 8.29
N ASN A 411 -13.19 5.49 8.75
CA ASN A 411 -13.66 4.41 7.89
C ASN A 411 -14.53 4.94 6.74
N HIS A 412 -15.50 5.80 7.09
CA HIS A 412 -16.38 6.45 6.12
C HIS A 412 -15.64 7.37 5.17
N TRP A 413 -14.65 8.12 5.66
CA TRP A 413 -13.76 8.90 4.81
C TRP A 413 -13.02 8.02 3.80
N PHE A 414 -12.44 6.90 4.25
CA PHE A 414 -11.67 6.02 3.39
C PHE A 414 -12.55 5.37 2.31
N TYR A 415 -13.75 4.92 2.69
CA TYR A 415 -14.74 4.42 1.73
C TYR A 415 -15.06 5.45 0.65
N LEU A 416 -15.42 6.68 1.04
CA LEU A 416 -15.74 7.75 0.09
C LEU A 416 -14.56 8.14 -0.80
N LEU A 417 -13.33 8.04 -0.29
CA LEU A 417 -12.12 8.24 -1.08
C LEU A 417 -11.95 7.12 -2.12
N ALA A 418 -12.13 5.87 -1.74
CA ALA A 418 -11.92 4.72 -2.60
C ALA A 418 -13.05 4.54 -3.62
N GLU A 419 -14.30 4.51 -3.18
CA GLU A 419 -15.48 4.13 -3.97
C GLU A 419 -16.34 5.34 -4.39
N GLY A 420 -16.35 6.40 -3.59
CA GLY A 420 -17.25 7.53 -3.76
C GLY A 420 -18.67 7.23 -3.26
N THR A 421 -19.65 8.02 -3.70
CA THR A 421 -21.02 7.94 -3.18
C THR A 421 -21.90 6.93 -3.91
N ASN A 422 -21.66 6.71 -5.20
CA ASN A 422 -22.45 5.83 -6.06
C ASN A 422 -21.53 4.98 -6.94
N PRO A 423 -20.79 4.03 -6.36
CA PRO A 423 -19.87 3.19 -7.11
C PRO A 423 -20.61 2.25 -8.08
N THR A 424 -19.93 1.81 -9.13
CA THR A 424 -20.50 0.97 -10.22
C THR A 424 -19.95 -0.46 -10.22
N ASN A 425 -19.07 -0.79 -9.27
CA ASN A 425 -18.38 -2.07 -9.12
C ASN A 425 -19.08 -3.04 -8.15
N GLY A 426 -20.33 -2.77 -7.77
CA GLY A 426 -21.10 -3.60 -6.84
C GLY A 426 -21.00 -3.20 -5.37
N GLN A 427 -20.13 -2.24 -5.02
CA GLN A 427 -20.03 -1.73 -3.65
C GLN A 427 -21.29 -0.91 -3.25
N PRO A 428 -21.63 -0.82 -1.94
CA PRO A 428 -22.88 -0.16 -1.50
C PRO A 428 -22.87 1.36 -1.70
N PRO A 429 -23.99 2.00 -2.11
CA PRO A 429 -24.07 3.46 -2.10
C PRO A 429 -23.83 4.05 -0.70
N SER A 430 -23.08 5.15 -0.63
CA SER A 430 -22.68 5.78 0.63
C SER A 430 -23.15 7.24 0.71
N PRO A 431 -23.89 7.63 1.78
CA PRO A 431 -24.36 9.00 1.97
C PRO A 431 -23.24 9.92 2.45
N THR A 432 -23.30 11.21 2.10
CA THR A 432 -22.36 12.20 2.66
C THR A 432 -23.05 13.11 3.69
N CYS A 433 -22.33 13.50 4.73
CA CYS A 433 -22.85 14.36 5.78
C CYS A 433 -23.14 15.79 5.31
N ASN A 434 -22.59 16.20 4.16
CA ASN A 434 -22.75 17.51 3.54
C ASN A 434 -23.56 17.47 2.23
N TYR A 435 -24.17 16.32 1.90
CA TYR A 435 -24.96 16.10 0.67
C TYR A 435 -24.18 16.30 -0.64
N SER A 436 -22.85 16.28 -0.59
CA SER A 436 -22.00 16.26 -1.79
C SER A 436 -21.97 14.88 -2.45
N THR A 437 -21.65 14.85 -3.75
CA THR A 437 -21.41 13.64 -4.53
C THR A 437 -19.91 13.50 -4.78
N ILE A 438 -19.38 12.29 -4.64
CA ILE A 438 -17.95 12.00 -4.80
C ILE A 438 -17.80 10.84 -5.78
N VAL A 439 -16.85 10.97 -6.70
CA VAL A 439 -16.34 9.87 -7.51
C VAL A 439 -15.04 9.38 -6.88
N GLY A 440 -15.01 8.11 -6.47
CA GLY A 440 -13.84 7.50 -5.84
C GLY A 440 -12.65 7.36 -6.78
N ILE A 441 -11.45 7.27 -6.20
CA ILE A 441 -10.18 7.10 -6.95
C ILE A 441 -9.69 5.64 -6.99
N GLY A 442 -10.45 4.71 -6.41
CA GLY A 442 -10.15 3.29 -6.29
C GLY A 442 -9.32 2.94 -5.06
N ALA A 443 -9.58 1.76 -4.49
CA ALA A 443 -8.97 1.25 -3.25
C ALA A 443 -7.43 1.36 -3.25
N ARG A 444 -6.74 0.93 -4.33
CA ARG A 444 -5.28 0.96 -4.40
C ARG A 444 -4.70 2.38 -4.23
N LYS A 445 -5.24 3.38 -4.92
CA LYS A 445 -4.76 4.77 -4.79
C LYS A 445 -5.11 5.35 -3.42
N ALA A 446 -6.31 5.06 -2.91
CA ALA A 446 -6.72 5.45 -1.56
C ALA A 446 -5.77 4.88 -0.50
N GLY A 447 -5.41 3.60 -0.59
CA GLY A 447 -4.44 2.95 0.29
C GLY A 447 -3.04 3.57 0.21
N GLN A 448 -2.55 3.89 -0.99
CA GLN A 448 -1.26 4.58 -1.16
C GLN A 448 -1.24 5.95 -0.46
N ILE A 449 -2.32 6.73 -0.63
CA ILE A 449 -2.49 8.02 0.06
C ILE A 449 -2.54 7.81 1.56
N TYR A 450 -3.26 6.80 2.04
CA TYR A 450 -3.36 6.50 3.47
C TYR A 450 -2.01 6.08 4.08
N MET A 451 -1.25 5.21 3.42
CA MET A 451 0.10 4.87 3.86
C MET A 451 1.02 6.10 3.89
N GLY A 452 0.96 6.95 2.85
CA GLY A 452 1.65 8.24 2.84
C GLY A 452 1.21 9.17 3.98
N THR A 453 -0.06 9.09 4.39
CA THR A 453 -0.62 9.84 5.52
C THR A 453 0.01 9.37 6.84
N LEU A 454 0.03 8.05 7.08
CA LEU A 454 0.63 7.46 8.28
C LEU A 454 2.14 7.73 8.39
N LEU A 455 2.87 7.77 7.28
CA LEU A 455 4.29 8.14 7.26
C LEU A 455 4.56 9.61 7.66
N ARG A 456 3.52 10.43 7.75
CA ARG A 456 3.56 11.82 8.23
C ARG A 456 2.98 11.97 9.64
N LYS A 457 2.64 10.86 10.30
CA LYS A 457 2.06 10.85 11.65
C LYS A 457 3.02 11.45 12.67
N THR A 458 2.48 12.27 13.57
CA THR A 458 3.20 12.89 14.69
C THR A 458 2.54 12.49 16.00
N THR A 459 3.22 12.70 17.13
CA THR A 459 2.65 12.35 18.45
C THR A 459 1.33 13.08 18.73
N SER A 460 1.13 14.28 18.21
CA SER A 460 -0.13 15.04 18.33
C SER A 460 -1.20 14.66 17.29
N TRP A 461 -1.25 13.40 16.85
CA TRP A 461 -2.15 12.97 15.77
C TRP A 461 -3.64 13.20 16.09
N SER A 462 -4.43 13.60 15.10
CA SER A 462 -5.87 13.88 15.20
C SER A 462 -6.51 13.77 13.82
N HIS A 463 -7.84 13.80 13.71
CA HIS A 463 -8.52 13.75 12.41
C HIS A 463 -8.12 14.91 11.51
N THR A 464 -7.97 16.12 12.07
CA THR A 464 -7.57 17.31 11.30
C THR A 464 -6.10 17.24 10.85
N MET A 465 -5.22 16.60 11.64
CA MET A 465 -3.84 16.32 11.24
C MET A 465 -3.77 15.23 10.15
N ALA A 466 -4.54 14.15 10.28
CA ALA A 466 -4.68 13.12 9.26
C ALA A 466 -5.21 13.70 7.94
N ARG A 467 -6.19 14.61 8.01
CA ARG A 467 -6.69 15.37 6.87
C ARG A 467 -5.58 16.13 6.14
N ARG A 468 -4.84 16.98 6.86
CA ARG A 468 -3.72 17.72 6.27
C ARG A 468 -2.65 16.81 5.69
N ALA A 469 -2.28 15.74 6.40
CA ALA A 469 -1.25 14.81 5.98
C ALA A 469 -1.65 14.00 4.74
N SER A 470 -2.92 13.60 4.62
CA SER A 470 -3.43 12.90 3.44
C SER A 470 -3.43 13.77 2.19
N MET A 471 -3.73 15.07 2.35
CA MET A 471 -3.61 16.04 1.27
C MET A 471 -2.13 16.22 0.84
N GLN A 472 -1.19 16.28 1.80
CA GLN A 472 0.25 16.28 1.50
C GLN A 472 0.72 14.99 0.83
N ALA A 473 0.17 13.84 1.22
CA ALA A 473 0.48 12.56 0.61
C ALA A 473 -0.01 12.49 -0.84
N ALA A 474 -1.24 12.93 -1.11
CA ALA A 474 -1.79 12.98 -2.47
C ALA A 474 -0.92 13.83 -3.41
N LEU A 475 -0.48 15.01 -2.97
CA LEU A 475 0.39 15.88 -3.78
C LEU A 475 1.77 15.27 -4.04
N ALA A 476 2.33 14.55 -3.06
CA ALA A 476 3.63 13.92 -3.21
C ALA A 476 3.58 12.68 -4.13
N LEU A 477 2.51 11.90 -4.05
CA LEU A 477 2.35 10.65 -4.80
C LEU A 477 1.87 10.89 -6.23
N PHE A 478 1.07 11.93 -6.45
CA PHE A 478 0.47 12.25 -7.75
C PHE A 478 0.83 13.68 -8.17
N PRO A 479 2.14 13.97 -8.39
CA PRO A 479 2.59 15.31 -8.73
C PRO A 479 1.93 15.78 -10.02
N GLY A 480 1.36 16.98 -9.98
CA GLY A 480 0.65 17.57 -11.11
C GLY A 480 -0.78 17.08 -11.29
N SER A 481 -1.27 16.09 -10.55
CA SER A 481 -2.69 15.70 -10.60
C SER A 481 -3.52 16.49 -9.60
N CYS A 482 -4.69 16.98 -10.03
CA CYS A 482 -5.67 17.59 -9.14
C CYS A 482 -6.78 16.62 -8.73
N LEU A 483 -6.93 15.48 -9.41
CA LEU A 483 -7.98 14.51 -9.11
C LEU A 483 -7.83 13.97 -7.68
N GLU A 484 -6.70 13.34 -7.37
CA GLU A 484 -6.48 12.69 -6.08
C GLU A 484 -6.52 13.68 -4.91
N TYR A 485 -5.88 14.85 -5.06
CA TYR A 485 -5.93 15.90 -4.04
C TYR A 485 -7.36 16.39 -3.79
N ASN A 486 -8.11 16.66 -4.85
CA ASN A 486 -9.48 17.16 -4.74
C ASN A 486 -10.42 16.09 -4.15
N THR A 487 -10.27 14.82 -4.53
CA THR A 487 -11.08 13.72 -3.94
C THR A 487 -10.76 13.52 -2.46
N VAL A 488 -9.49 13.58 -2.04
CA VAL A 488 -9.13 13.53 -0.60
C VAL A 488 -9.82 14.66 0.17
N LYS A 489 -9.74 15.90 -0.35
CA LYS A 489 -10.39 17.06 0.27
C LYS A 489 -11.91 16.91 0.31
N ALA A 490 -12.53 16.45 -0.78
CA ALA A 490 -13.96 16.23 -0.89
C ALA A 490 -14.44 15.16 0.10
N ALA A 491 -13.74 14.03 0.21
CA ALA A 491 -14.05 12.97 1.16
C ALA A 491 -13.99 13.47 2.62
N TRP A 492 -12.97 14.24 3.00
CA TRP A 492 -12.89 14.80 4.36
C TRP A 492 -14.01 15.82 4.64
N ASN A 493 -14.38 16.63 3.65
CA ASN A 493 -15.52 17.52 3.74
C ASN A 493 -16.84 16.74 3.89
N ALA A 494 -16.98 15.63 3.17
CA ALA A 494 -18.15 14.77 3.20
C ALA A 494 -18.38 14.11 4.55
N VAL A 495 -17.33 13.85 5.34
CA VAL A 495 -17.44 13.39 6.74
C VAL A 495 -17.31 14.51 7.78
N ARG A 496 -17.36 15.79 7.36
CA ARG A 496 -17.34 16.99 8.23
C ARG A 496 -16.09 17.16 9.11
N VAL A 497 -14.95 16.53 8.78
CA VAL A 497 -13.70 16.82 9.49
C VAL A 497 -13.23 18.23 9.12
N PRO A 498 -13.05 19.15 10.09
CA PRO A 498 -12.66 20.53 9.79
C PRO A 498 -11.32 20.62 9.07
N ALA A 499 -11.17 21.63 8.21
CA ALA A 499 -9.89 21.92 7.59
C ALA A 499 -8.86 22.34 8.64
N HIS A 500 -7.62 21.88 8.49
CA HIS A 500 -6.52 22.29 9.35
C HIS A 500 -5.79 23.52 8.78
N GLY A 501 -5.28 24.39 9.65
CA GLY A 501 -4.42 25.50 9.23
C GLY A 501 -3.19 24.99 8.46
N GLY A 502 -2.90 25.58 7.31
CA GLY A 502 -1.75 25.18 6.48
C GLY A 502 -1.95 23.86 5.71
N GLU A 503 -3.19 23.51 5.36
CA GLU A 503 -3.45 22.57 4.27
C GLU A 503 -2.75 23.06 2.99
N PRO A 504 -1.88 22.25 2.37
CA PRO A 504 -1.19 22.64 1.15
C PRO A 504 -2.21 22.76 0.02
N TYR A 505 -2.10 23.78 -0.83
CA TYR A 505 -2.95 23.93 -2.00
C TYR A 505 -2.09 24.17 -3.23
N THR A 506 -2.23 23.30 -4.24
CA THR A 506 -1.43 23.38 -5.46
C THR A 506 -2.27 23.23 -6.73
N CYS A 507 -3.60 23.28 -6.64
CA CYS A 507 -4.52 23.07 -7.75
C CYS A 507 -5.40 24.29 -8.02
N ASP A 508 -4.77 25.40 -8.38
CA ASP A 508 -5.38 26.71 -8.56
C ASP A 508 -5.69 27.04 -10.02
N PHE A 509 -6.67 27.91 -10.23
CA PHE A 509 -7.03 28.44 -11.53
C PHE A 509 -7.48 29.90 -11.43
N SER A 510 -7.76 30.50 -12.57
CA SER A 510 -8.37 31.82 -12.69
C SER A 510 -9.53 31.77 -13.67
N VAL A 511 -10.47 32.71 -13.49
CA VAL A 511 -11.59 32.97 -14.39
C VAL A 511 -11.54 34.45 -14.71
N ASP A 512 -11.77 34.80 -15.97
CA ASP A 512 -11.85 36.18 -16.45
C ASP A 512 -12.93 36.31 -17.52
N VAL A 513 -13.41 37.53 -17.78
CA VAL A 513 -14.45 37.81 -18.78
C VAL A 513 -14.05 38.98 -19.68
N ALA A 514 -14.18 38.78 -20.99
CA ALA A 514 -13.89 39.77 -22.01
C ALA A 514 -15.03 39.87 -23.05
N PRO A 515 -15.56 41.07 -23.33
CA PRO A 515 -15.28 42.33 -22.64
C PRO A 515 -15.82 42.35 -21.19
N ALA A 516 -15.12 43.06 -20.30
CA ALA A 516 -15.53 43.23 -18.90
C ALA A 516 -16.77 44.15 -18.72
N ALA A 517 -17.20 44.82 -19.80
CA ALA A 517 -18.44 45.56 -19.85
C ALA A 517 -19.18 45.31 -21.17
N ALA A 518 -20.51 45.23 -21.11
CA ALA A 518 -21.36 45.05 -22.27
C ALA A 518 -22.66 45.86 -22.13
N THR A 519 -23.22 46.29 -23.26
CA THR A 519 -24.48 47.04 -23.32
C THR A 519 -25.47 46.31 -24.21
N VAL A 520 -26.73 46.24 -23.80
CA VAL A 520 -27.79 45.53 -24.50
C VAL A 520 -29.14 46.21 -24.27
N GLN A 521 -30.04 46.16 -25.24
CA GLN A 521 -31.40 46.68 -25.09
C GLN A 521 -32.36 45.61 -24.56
N PRO A 522 -33.47 45.99 -23.90
CA PRO A 522 -34.55 45.08 -23.57
C PRO A 522 -35.02 44.27 -24.78
N GLY A 523 -35.27 42.98 -24.59
CA GLY A 523 -35.67 42.05 -25.64
C GLY A 523 -34.53 41.55 -26.54
N ARG A 524 -33.28 41.93 -26.27
CA ARG A 524 -32.09 41.50 -27.05
C ARG A 524 -31.17 40.60 -26.24
N GLN A 525 -30.16 40.10 -26.93
CA GLN A 525 -29.10 39.28 -26.36
C GLN A 525 -27.74 39.95 -26.58
N VAL A 526 -26.81 39.69 -25.67
CA VAL A 526 -25.40 40.05 -25.82
C VAL A 526 -24.55 38.92 -25.26
N SER A 527 -23.40 38.69 -25.88
CA SER A 527 -22.48 37.64 -25.46
C SER A 527 -21.11 38.22 -25.10
N VAL A 528 -20.48 37.62 -24.10
CA VAL A 528 -19.08 37.85 -23.71
C VAL A 528 -18.35 36.52 -23.65
N THR A 529 -17.03 36.55 -23.74
CA THR A 529 -16.19 35.36 -23.60
C THR A 529 -15.72 35.24 -22.16
N VAL A 530 -15.95 34.08 -21.57
CA VAL A 530 -15.35 33.67 -20.30
C VAL A 530 -14.10 32.89 -20.62
N THR A 531 -12.97 33.32 -20.07
CA THR A 531 -11.70 32.63 -20.18
C THR A 531 -11.31 32.05 -18.83
N SER A 532 -10.54 30.97 -18.85
CA SER A 532 -9.97 30.38 -17.65
C SER A 532 -8.51 30.02 -17.90
N ALA A 533 -7.70 30.04 -16.86
CA ALA A 533 -6.32 29.56 -16.92
C ALA A 533 -5.97 28.73 -15.70
N THR A 534 -5.23 27.64 -15.91
CA THR A 534 -4.60 26.89 -14.81
C THR A 534 -3.48 27.73 -14.23
N VAL A 535 -3.56 28.01 -12.93
CA VAL A 535 -2.54 28.77 -12.20
C VAL A 535 -1.50 27.82 -11.61
N SER A 536 -1.95 26.69 -11.07
CA SER A 536 -1.07 25.62 -10.59
C SER A 536 -1.76 24.26 -10.67
N GLY A 537 -0.99 23.18 -10.82
CA GLY A 537 -1.51 21.81 -10.96
C GLY A 537 -1.94 21.48 -12.39
N ALA A 538 -2.63 20.35 -12.58
CA ALA A 538 -3.21 19.99 -13.87
C ALA A 538 -4.45 20.83 -14.18
N PRO A 539 -4.77 21.00 -15.48
CA PRO A 539 -6.08 21.48 -15.89
C PRO A 539 -7.21 20.67 -15.24
N GLN A 540 -8.21 21.37 -14.71
CA GLN A 540 -9.35 20.75 -14.02
C GLN A 540 -10.67 21.19 -14.66
N GLN A 541 -11.71 20.38 -14.52
CA GLN A 541 -13.06 20.75 -14.95
C GLN A 541 -13.65 21.75 -13.94
N ILE A 542 -14.24 22.83 -14.46
CA ILE A 542 -14.96 23.84 -13.67
C ILE A 542 -16.37 24.02 -14.24
N ALA A 543 -17.37 24.14 -13.38
CA ALA A 543 -18.74 24.47 -13.77
C ALA A 543 -18.93 25.99 -13.70
N LEU A 544 -19.59 26.58 -14.71
CA LEU A 544 -19.75 28.03 -14.80
C LEU A 544 -21.15 28.46 -14.37
N GLN A 545 -21.23 29.50 -13.53
CA GLN A 545 -22.48 30.08 -13.06
C GLN A 545 -22.42 31.61 -13.15
N ALA A 546 -23.56 32.24 -13.42
CA ALA A 546 -23.71 33.70 -13.35
C ALA A 546 -24.60 34.06 -12.16
N LYS A 547 -24.13 34.98 -11.31
CA LYS A 547 -24.84 35.48 -10.12
C LYS A 547 -25.06 36.99 -10.25
N GLY A 548 -26.12 37.49 -9.61
CA GLY A 548 -26.46 38.93 -9.63
C GLY A 548 -27.32 39.37 -10.82
N LEU A 549 -28.00 38.44 -11.50
CA LEU A 549 -28.90 38.75 -12.60
C LEU A 549 -30.15 39.51 -12.10
N PRO A 550 -30.56 40.62 -12.74
CA PRO A 550 -31.82 41.31 -12.41
C PRO A 550 -33.05 40.53 -12.89
N ALA A 551 -34.22 40.93 -12.39
CA ALA A 551 -35.49 40.34 -12.81
C ALA A 551 -35.70 40.46 -14.34
N GLY A 552 -36.15 39.36 -14.96
CA GLY A 552 -36.38 39.28 -16.40
C GLY A 552 -35.13 38.98 -17.25
N MET A 553 -33.96 38.81 -16.63
CA MET A 553 -32.72 38.45 -17.33
C MET A 553 -32.33 37.00 -17.05
N THR A 554 -31.84 36.30 -18.07
CA THR A 554 -31.23 34.97 -17.95
C THR A 554 -29.82 34.96 -18.54
N ALA A 555 -29.01 33.98 -18.12
CA ALA A 555 -27.66 33.77 -18.62
C ALA A 555 -27.46 32.30 -18.98
N SER A 556 -26.75 32.03 -20.07
CA SER A 556 -26.36 30.68 -20.48
C SER A 556 -24.90 30.63 -20.90
N PHE A 557 -24.27 29.49 -20.65
CA PHE A 557 -22.87 29.22 -20.99
C PHE A 557 -22.80 28.14 -22.07
N SER A 558 -21.92 28.33 -23.06
CA SER A 558 -21.66 27.36 -24.11
C SER A 558 -20.13 27.20 -24.32
N PRO A 559 -19.53 26.11 -23.80
CA PRO A 559 -20.13 25.07 -22.95
C PRO A 559 -20.33 25.50 -21.48
N ALA A 560 -21.28 24.87 -20.76
CA ALA A 560 -21.57 25.19 -19.35
C ALA A 560 -20.52 24.72 -18.33
N SER A 561 -19.63 23.84 -18.77
CA SER A 561 -18.44 23.43 -18.01
C SER A 561 -17.25 23.39 -18.97
N ILE A 562 -16.11 23.88 -18.49
CA ILE A 562 -14.86 23.95 -19.24
C ILE A 562 -13.73 23.30 -18.45
N THR A 563 -12.72 22.79 -19.15
CA THR A 563 -11.42 22.49 -18.53
C THR A 563 -10.63 23.79 -18.43
N THR A 564 -10.02 24.08 -17.28
CA THR A 564 -9.23 25.31 -17.08
C THR A 564 -8.16 25.45 -18.16
N GLY A 565 -8.05 26.63 -18.76
CA GLY A 565 -7.26 26.87 -19.98
C GLY A 565 -8.13 26.97 -21.24
N ALA A 566 -9.38 26.50 -21.19
CA ALA A 566 -10.37 26.70 -22.24
C ALA A 566 -11.26 27.93 -21.97
N THR A 567 -12.14 28.21 -22.92
CA THR A 567 -13.07 29.34 -22.90
C THR A 567 -14.51 28.89 -23.04
N SER A 568 -15.46 29.68 -22.53
CA SER A 568 -16.90 29.52 -22.75
C SER A 568 -17.50 30.82 -23.27
N THR A 569 -18.51 30.73 -24.13
CA THR A 569 -19.35 31.89 -24.46
C THR A 569 -20.43 32.04 -23.40
N LEU A 570 -20.55 33.23 -22.80
CA LEU A 570 -21.61 33.60 -21.86
C LEU A 570 -22.59 34.53 -22.57
N THR A 571 -23.83 34.08 -22.73
CA THR A 571 -24.90 34.84 -23.40
C THR A 571 -25.95 35.29 -22.38
N PHE A 572 -26.19 36.60 -22.33
CA PHE A 572 -27.29 37.20 -21.58
C PHE A 572 -28.50 37.36 -22.49
N THR A 573 -29.66 36.92 -22.03
CA THR A 573 -30.95 37.23 -22.65
C THR A 573 -31.70 38.21 -21.75
N VAL A 574 -31.98 39.40 -22.28
CA VAL A 574 -32.64 40.47 -21.54
C VAL A 574 -34.11 40.50 -21.93
N GLY A 575 -35.00 40.27 -20.98
CA GLY A 575 -36.44 40.36 -21.20
C GLY A 575 -36.87 41.78 -21.59
N ALA A 576 -37.95 41.89 -22.36
CA ALA A 576 -38.47 43.19 -22.81
C ALA A 576 -38.92 44.10 -21.64
N SER A 577 -39.21 43.52 -20.47
CA SER A 577 -39.59 44.24 -19.26
C SER A 577 -38.44 44.46 -18.27
N THR A 578 -37.21 44.05 -18.60
CA THR A 578 -36.06 44.30 -17.72
C THR A 578 -35.81 45.80 -17.63
N VAL A 579 -35.72 46.30 -16.40
CA VAL A 579 -35.54 47.73 -16.11
C VAL A 579 -34.19 48.20 -16.68
N PRO A 580 -34.13 49.32 -17.41
CA PRO A 580 -32.87 49.92 -17.80
C PRO A 580 -32.00 50.28 -16.59
N GLY A 581 -30.71 49.98 -16.66
CA GLY A 581 -29.82 50.12 -15.51
C GLY A 581 -28.47 49.47 -15.74
N THR A 582 -27.57 49.63 -14.78
CA THR A 582 -26.26 48.99 -14.79
C THR A 582 -26.20 47.94 -13.70
N TYR A 583 -25.82 46.71 -14.08
CA TYR A 583 -25.81 45.54 -13.22
C TYR A 583 -24.39 44.97 -13.13
N THR A 584 -23.94 44.66 -11.92
CA THR A 584 -22.69 43.92 -11.72
C THR A 584 -23.02 42.44 -11.68
N ILE A 585 -22.54 41.70 -12.68
CA ILE A 585 -22.73 40.25 -12.77
C ILE A 585 -21.44 39.58 -12.31
N THR A 586 -21.56 38.61 -11.41
CA THR A 586 -20.43 37.78 -10.97
C THR A 586 -20.47 36.47 -11.74
N VAL A 587 -19.44 36.20 -12.52
CA VAL A 587 -19.17 34.88 -13.13
C VAL A 587 -18.39 34.06 -12.13
N LEU A 588 -18.93 32.91 -11.75
CA LEU A 588 -18.32 31.92 -10.86
C LEU A 588 -17.84 30.74 -11.70
N GLY A 589 -16.55 30.41 -11.60
CA GLY A 589 -16.03 29.08 -11.90
C GLY A 589 -15.98 28.26 -10.63
N ASP A 590 -16.91 27.33 -10.53
CA ASP A 590 -17.02 26.33 -9.46
C ASP A 590 -16.02 25.21 -9.76
N GLY A 591 -14.93 25.19 -9.01
CA GLY A 591 -13.87 24.20 -9.13
C GLY A 591 -13.92 23.22 -7.97
N VAL A 592 -13.41 22.01 -8.19
CA VAL A 592 -13.61 20.88 -7.25
C VAL A 592 -13.15 21.17 -5.82
N ALA A 593 -12.11 22.00 -5.64
CA ALA A 593 -11.60 22.38 -4.32
C ALA A 593 -11.62 23.89 -4.02
N LEU A 594 -11.75 24.74 -5.03
CA LEU A 594 -11.73 26.19 -4.90
C LEU A 594 -12.59 26.82 -5.99
N ASP A 595 -13.29 27.87 -5.59
CA ASP A 595 -14.06 28.70 -6.49
C ASP A 595 -13.26 29.94 -6.90
N ARG A 596 -13.39 30.33 -8.16
CA ARG A 596 -12.81 31.58 -8.67
C ARG A 596 -13.89 32.40 -9.34
N THR A 597 -13.83 33.71 -9.16
CA THR A 597 -14.82 34.62 -9.69
C THR A 597 -14.19 35.69 -10.57
N ALA A 598 -14.98 36.13 -11.55
CA ALA A 598 -14.75 37.33 -12.33
C ALA A 598 -16.01 38.18 -12.32
N THR A 599 -15.88 39.49 -12.51
CA THR A 599 -17.03 40.40 -12.55
C THR A 599 -17.12 41.06 -13.92
N LEU A 600 -18.35 41.29 -14.37
CA LEU A 600 -18.63 42.11 -15.54
C LEU A 600 -19.70 43.14 -15.22
N THR A 601 -19.66 44.26 -15.94
CA THR A 601 -20.69 45.29 -15.87
C THR A 601 -21.60 45.18 -17.09
N LEU A 602 -22.88 44.87 -16.86
CA LEU A 602 -23.87 44.78 -17.93
C LEU A 602 -24.84 45.97 -17.84
N THR A 603 -24.88 46.79 -18.88
CA THR A 603 -25.80 47.92 -18.99
C THR A 603 -27.00 47.55 -19.85
N VAL A 604 -28.20 47.58 -19.27
CA VAL A 604 -29.46 47.53 -20.02
C VAL A 604 -29.79 48.96 -20.44
N ALA A 605 -29.60 49.25 -21.73
CA ALA A 605 -29.88 50.55 -22.30
C ALA A 605 -31.41 50.79 -22.40
N PRO A 606 -31.87 52.05 -22.44
CA PRO A 606 -33.28 52.38 -22.65
C PRO A 606 -33.87 51.80 -23.94
#